data_AF-A0A8J7IV14-F1
#
_entry.id   AF-A0A8J7IV14-F1
#
_cell.length_a   1.000
_cell.length_b   1.000
_cell.length_c   1.000
_cell.angle_alpha   90.00
_cell.angle_beta   90.00
_cell.angle_gamma   90.00
#
_symmetry.space_group_name_H-M   'P 1'
#
loop_
_entity.id
_entity.type
_entity.pdbx_description
1 polymer ?
#
loop_
_entity_poly.entity_id
_entity_poly.type
_entity_poly.pdbx_seq_one_letter_code
_entity_poly.pdbx_strand_id
1 'polypeptide(L)'
;MSEIADLKNFIEHWLQTHPDIQPVPPKKTTSRQVHLKVWRTRSKGRPIGLESGHVGVVNLWLTRMSVPASLPEGVEITEKVWKSDGWVDAVPDPVRKGRDGANSNLKPFEVFNTRPITKLSIRRIEEARSILEQVVA
;
A
#
# COMPACT_ATOMS: atom_id res chain seq x y z
N MET A 1 0.42 -21.71 -11.44
CA MET A 1 0.34 -20.26 -11.18
C MET A 1 1.48 -19.90 -10.25
N SER A 2 2.07 -18.71 -10.33
CA SER A 2 3.15 -18.32 -9.41
C SER A 2 2.57 -17.92 -8.06
N GLU A 3 3.29 -18.20 -6.97
CA GLU A 3 2.88 -17.84 -5.59
C GLU A 3 2.51 -16.35 -5.46
N ILE A 4 3.20 -15.48 -6.20
CA ILE A 4 2.91 -14.04 -6.23
C ILE A 4 1.60 -13.72 -6.96
N ALA A 5 1.21 -14.48 -8.00
CA ALA A 5 -0.10 -14.31 -8.63
C ALA A 5 -1.23 -14.68 -7.65
N ASP A 6 -1.05 -15.77 -6.90
CA ASP A 6 -2.02 -16.21 -5.88
C ASP A 6 -2.11 -15.18 -4.74
N LEU A 7 -0.98 -14.61 -4.31
CA LEU A 7 -0.94 -13.50 -3.36
C LEU A 7 -1.72 -12.27 -3.83
N LYS A 8 -1.51 -11.85 -5.09
CA LYS A 8 -2.24 -10.71 -5.69
C LYS A 8 -3.74 -10.96 -5.67
N ASN A 9 -4.16 -12.14 -6.11
CA ASN A 9 -5.57 -12.54 -6.13
C ASN A 9 -6.17 -12.58 -4.73
N PHE A 10 -5.45 -13.15 -3.75
CA PHE A 10 -5.88 -13.19 -2.36
C PHE A 10 -6.13 -11.80 -1.80
N ILE A 11 -5.14 -10.89 -1.89
CA ILE A 11 -5.26 -9.54 -1.34
C ILE A 11 -6.39 -8.77 -2.02
N GLU A 12 -6.47 -8.83 -3.35
CA GLU A 12 -7.50 -8.14 -4.10
C GLU A 12 -8.90 -8.65 -3.74
N HIS A 13 -9.10 -9.97 -3.69
CA HIS A 13 -10.37 -10.57 -3.31
C HIS A 13 -10.75 -10.21 -1.88
N TRP A 14 -9.80 -10.25 -0.94
CA TRP A 14 -10.04 -9.88 0.45
C TRP A 14 -10.50 -8.42 0.58
N LEU A 15 -9.79 -7.47 -0.06
CA LEU A 15 -10.13 -6.05 -0.03
C LEU A 15 -11.47 -5.74 -0.73
N GLN A 16 -11.84 -6.51 -1.76
CA GLN A 16 -13.10 -6.35 -2.46
C GLN A 16 -14.31 -6.87 -1.68
N THR A 17 -14.13 -7.93 -0.90
CA THR A 17 -15.25 -8.65 -0.25
C THR A 17 -15.40 -8.32 1.23
N HIS A 18 -14.38 -7.74 1.88
CA HIS A 18 -14.44 -7.43 3.29
C HIS A 18 -15.50 -6.35 3.60
N PRO A 19 -16.44 -6.58 4.54
CA PRO A 19 -17.60 -5.69 4.75
C PRO A 19 -17.23 -4.27 5.21
N ASP A 20 -16.16 -4.15 6.02
CA ASP A 20 -15.67 -2.85 6.49
C ASP A 20 -14.77 -2.13 5.47
N ILE A 21 -14.66 -2.62 4.23
CA ILE A 21 -13.82 -2.00 3.21
C ILE A 21 -14.67 -1.39 2.10
N GLN A 22 -14.21 -0.26 1.57
CA GLN A 22 -14.80 0.38 0.40
C GLN A 22 -13.71 0.92 -0.53
N PRO A 23 -13.88 0.81 -1.86
CA PRO A 23 -12.94 1.36 -2.82
C PRO A 23 -12.93 2.89 -2.73
N VAL A 24 -11.77 3.48 -3.00
CA VAL A 24 -11.59 4.93 -3.12
C VAL A 24 -11.24 5.23 -4.57
N PRO A 25 -12.09 5.94 -5.33
CA PRO A 25 -11.77 6.30 -6.70
C PRO A 25 -10.70 7.40 -6.74
N PRO A 26 -9.88 7.46 -7.80
CA PRO A 26 -8.96 8.58 -7.99
C PRO A 26 -9.70 9.87 -8.35
N LYS A 27 -9.11 11.01 -8.01
CA LYS A 27 -9.65 12.34 -8.37
C LYS A 27 -9.63 12.61 -9.88
N LYS A 28 -8.74 11.97 -10.64
CA LYS A 28 -8.61 12.11 -12.11
C LYS A 28 -8.49 10.74 -12.77
N THR A 29 -9.33 10.46 -13.76
CA THR A 29 -9.40 9.18 -14.51
C THR A 29 -8.26 8.97 -15.52
N THR A 30 -7.25 9.85 -15.55
CA THR A 30 -6.32 9.99 -16.69
C THR A 30 -5.10 9.06 -16.66
N SER A 31 -5.01 8.10 -15.75
CA SER A 31 -3.94 7.08 -15.77
C SER A 31 -4.58 5.71 -15.72
N ARG A 32 -4.14 4.80 -16.59
CA ARG A 32 -4.49 3.37 -16.54
C ARG A 32 -3.98 2.83 -15.20
N GLN A 33 -4.82 2.88 -14.17
CA GLN A 33 -4.53 2.43 -12.80
C GLN A 33 -4.46 0.88 -12.70
N VAL A 34 -3.83 0.23 -13.67
CA VAL A 34 -3.83 -1.23 -13.82
C VAL A 34 -3.04 -1.88 -12.68
N HIS A 35 -2.10 -1.15 -12.08
CA HIS A 35 -1.18 -1.68 -11.07
C HIS A 35 -1.34 -1.05 -9.68
N LEU A 36 -2.29 -0.12 -9.48
CA LEU A 36 -2.55 0.49 -8.18
C LEU A 36 -4.06 0.62 -7.95
N LYS A 37 -4.55 0.08 -6.85
CA LYS A 37 -5.93 0.23 -6.38
C LYS A 37 -5.92 0.77 -4.95
N VAL A 38 -6.93 1.56 -4.59
CA VAL A 38 -7.02 2.14 -3.24
C VAL A 38 -8.38 1.83 -2.64
N TRP A 39 -8.36 1.50 -1.36
CA TRP A 39 -9.52 1.33 -0.51
C TRP A 39 -9.35 2.14 0.77
N ARG A 40 -10.41 2.18 1.57
CA ARG A 40 -10.39 2.66 2.95
C ARG A 40 -11.28 1.80 3.83
N THR A 41 -10.96 1.73 5.11
CA THR A 41 -11.88 1.15 6.10
C THR A 41 -13.09 2.08 6.28
N ARG A 42 -14.29 1.54 6.51
CA ARG A 42 -15.51 2.33 6.76
C ARG A 42 -15.52 2.84 8.19
N SER A 43 -15.21 1.97 9.15
CA SER A 43 -15.19 2.27 10.57
C SER A 43 -14.19 3.38 10.96
N LYS A 44 -12.93 3.26 10.50
CA LYS A 44 -11.81 4.12 10.92
C LYS A 44 -11.29 5.06 9.85
N GLY A 45 -11.78 4.95 8.61
CA GLY A 45 -11.30 5.77 7.48
C GLY A 45 -9.83 5.54 7.13
N ARG A 46 -9.23 4.41 7.53
CA ARG A 46 -7.81 4.12 7.29
C ARG A 46 -7.61 3.79 5.81
N PRO A 47 -6.74 4.51 5.08
CA PRO A 47 -6.51 4.24 3.66
C PRO A 47 -5.57 3.06 3.45
N ILE A 48 -5.82 2.29 2.38
CA ILE A 48 -5.06 1.10 1.99
C ILE A 48 -4.82 1.18 0.49
N GLY A 49 -3.56 1.24 0.06
CA GLY A 49 -3.17 1.17 -1.35
C GLY A 49 -2.58 -0.19 -1.67
N LEU A 50 -3.01 -0.84 -2.75
CA LEU A 50 -2.45 -2.09 -3.27
C LEU A 50 -1.72 -1.81 -4.57
N GLU A 51 -0.41 -2.02 -4.58
CA GLU A 51 0.39 -1.98 -5.78
C GLU A 51 0.83 -3.39 -6.19
N SER A 52 0.37 -3.85 -7.35
CA SER A 52 0.53 -5.22 -7.84
C SER A 52 1.30 -5.34 -9.16
N GLY A 53 1.97 -4.25 -9.59
CA GLY A 53 2.73 -4.21 -10.85
C GLY A 53 4.05 -4.99 -10.82
N HIS A 54 4.58 -5.33 -9.65
CA HIS A 54 5.87 -6.01 -9.50
C HIS A 54 5.75 -7.52 -9.67
N VAL A 55 6.78 -8.16 -10.25
CA VAL A 55 6.75 -9.61 -10.56
C VAL A 55 6.95 -10.48 -9.31
N GLY A 56 7.76 -10.03 -8.35
CA GLY A 56 8.19 -10.83 -7.19
C GLY A 56 7.64 -10.37 -5.83
N VAL A 57 6.78 -9.35 -5.80
CA VAL A 57 6.29 -8.75 -4.54
C VAL A 57 4.96 -8.05 -4.79
N VAL A 58 4.17 -7.90 -3.74
CA VAL A 58 3.01 -7.02 -3.68
C VAL A 58 3.26 -5.96 -2.62
N ASN A 59 3.01 -4.69 -2.93
CA ASN A 59 3.20 -3.62 -1.96
C ASN A 59 1.85 -3.16 -1.41
N LEU A 60 1.73 -3.12 -0.08
CA LEU A 60 0.68 -2.37 0.59
C LEU A 60 1.21 -1.00 1.00
N TRP A 61 0.41 0.04 0.73
CA TRP A 61 0.67 1.41 1.12
C TRP A 61 -0.31 1.81 2.21
N LEU A 62 0.21 2.14 3.39
CA LEU A 62 -0.57 2.55 4.56
C LEU A 62 -0.10 3.94 5.01
N THR A 63 -0.98 4.73 5.62
CA THR A 63 -0.51 5.87 6.41
C THR A 63 0.24 5.38 7.63
N ARG A 64 1.27 6.11 8.10
CA ARG A 64 2.12 5.68 9.23
C ARG A 64 1.31 5.25 10.47
N MET A 65 0.25 5.97 10.78
CA MET A 65 -0.65 5.69 11.92
C MET A 65 -1.54 4.44 11.75
N SER A 66 -1.59 3.87 10.55
CA SER A 66 -2.38 2.68 10.21
C SER A 66 -1.52 1.43 10.07
N VAL A 67 -0.20 1.56 10.23
CA VAL A 67 0.71 0.40 10.19
C VAL A 67 0.49 -0.42 11.47
N PRO A 68 0.28 -1.75 11.35
CA PRO A 68 0.22 -2.63 12.51
C PRO A 68 1.47 -2.51 13.39
N ALA A 69 1.28 -2.59 14.71
CA ALA A 69 2.39 -2.48 15.67
C ALA A 69 3.37 -3.66 15.57
N SER A 70 2.89 -4.83 15.14
CA SER A 70 3.70 -6.02 14.89
C SER A 70 3.52 -6.46 13.44
N LEU A 71 4.63 -6.60 12.73
CA LEU A 71 4.66 -7.06 11.35
C LEU A 71 5.37 -8.43 11.26
N PRO A 72 4.93 -9.31 10.36
CA PRO A 72 5.64 -10.56 10.09
C PRO A 72 7.09 -10.31 9.66
N GLU A 73 8.03 -11.16 10.09
CA GLU A 73 9.47 -11.00 9.88
C GLU A 73 9.90 -10.86 8.41
N GLY A 74 9.16 -11.48 7.48
CA GLY A 74 9.47 -11.46 6.04
C GLY A 74 9.04 -10.18 5.30
N VAL A 75 8.36 -9.25 5.97
CA VAL A 75 7.81 -8.04 5.35
C VAL A 75 8.86 -6.94 5.34
N GLU A 76 9.26 -6.51 4.14
CA GLU A 76 10.16 -5.36 3.99
C GLU A 76 9.39 -4.06 4.18
N ILE A 77 9.92 -3.17 5.01
CA ILE A 77 9.29 -1.89 5.37
C ILE A 77 10.06 -0.75 4.73
N THR A 78 9.35 0.18 4.10
CA THR A 78 9.94 1.44 3.64
C THR A 78 9.08 2.61 4.08
N GLU A 79 9.61 3.43 4.98
CA GLU A 79 8.94 4.66 5.43
C GLU A 79 9.17 5.80 4.42
N LYS A 80 8.10 6.53 4.12
CA LYS A 80 8.13 7.70 3.25
C LYS A 80 7.52 8.91 3.96
N VAL A 81 8.15 10.07 3.78
CA VAL A 81 7.67 11.37 4.29
C VAL A 81 7.30 12.28 3.12
N TRP A 82 6.28 13.12 3.32
CA TRP A 82 5.92 14.14 2.34
C TRP A 82 6.93 15.29 2.39
N LYS A 83 7.54 15.63 1.26
CA LYS A 83 8.39 16.81 1.08
C LYS A 83 8.00 17.54 -0.20
N SER A 84 7.78 18.84 -0.07
CA SER A 84 7.33 19.73 -1.16
C SER A 84 6.04 19.21 -1.80
N ASP A 85 6.16 18.48 -2.91
CA ASP A 85 5.05 18.05 -3.76
C ASP A 85 4.91 16.52 -3.85
N GLY A 86 5.65 15.75 -3.06
CA GLY A 86 5.56 14.29 -3.11
C GLY A 86 6.23 13.57 -1.93
N TRP A 87 6.14 12.25 -1.96
CA TRP A 87 6.79 11.40 -0.96
C TRP A 87 8.23 11.10 -1.34
N VAL A 88 9.11 11.09 -0.34
CA VAL A 88 10.50 10.64 -0.44
C VAL A 88 10.80 9.67 0.69
N ASP A 89 11.86 8.88 0.55
CA ASP A 89 12.36 8.05 1.65
C ASP A 89 12.62 8.87 2.92
N ALA A 90 12.14 8.34 4.06
CA ALA A 90 12.40 8.92 5.36
C ALA A 90 13.90 8.85 5.70
N VAL A 91 14.52 7.71 5.39
CA VAL A 91 15.97 7.48 5.48
C VAL A 91 16.50 7.30 4.05
N PRO A 92 17.23 8.27 3.50
CA PRO A 92 17.79 8.16 2.16
C PRO A 92 18.79 7.00 2.07
N ASP A 93 18.62 6.14 1.07
CA ASP A 93 19.58 5.08 0.76
C ASP A 93 20.70 5.68 -0.13
N PRO A 94 21.97 5.70 0.32
CA PRO A 94 23.07 6.28 -0.44
C PRO A 94 23.46 5.47 -1.69
N VAL A 95 23.07 4.19 -1.75
CA VAL A 95 23.31 3.28 -2.88
C VAL A 95 22.18 3.40 -3.90
N ARG A 96 20.93 3.48 -3.45
CA ARG A 96 19.77 3.77 -4.31
C ARG A 96 19.66 5.28 -4.55
N LYS A 97 20.46 5.80 -5.49
CA LYS A 97 20.35 7.19 -5.99
C LYS A 97 19.03 7.38 -6.74
N GLY A 98 17.95 7.68 -6.02
CA GLY A 98 16.68 7.93 -6.68
C GLY A 98 15.63 8.38 -5.71
N ARG A 99 14.81 9.33 -6.16
CA ARG A 99 13.46 9.51 -5.63
C ARG A 99 12.68 8.23 -5.97
N ASP A 100 12.89 7.14 -5.24
CA ASP A 100 11.90 6.05 -5.20
C ASP A 100 10.74 6.58 -4.36
N GLY A 101 10.13 7.67 -4.81
CA GLY A 101 9.01 8.29 -4.14
C GLY A 101 7.93 7.24 -4.00
N ALA A 102 7.11 7.37 -2.96
CA ALA A 102 5.86 6.63 -2.95
C ALA A 102 5.23 6.71 -4.34
N ASN A 103 4.71 5.57 -4.80
CA ASN A 103 4.19 5.43 -6.15
C ASN A 103 3.41 6.71 -6.48
N SER A 104 3.90 7.53 -7.43
CA SER A 104 3.30 8.83 -7.74
C SER A 104 1.82 8.70 -8.14
N ASN A 105 1.42 7.48 -8.51
CA ASN A 105 0.04 7.07 -8.71
C ASN A 105 -0.83 7.12 -7.44
N LEU A 106 -0.27 7.32 -6.24
CA LEU A 106 -1.02 7.60 -5.01
C LEU A 106 -1.47 9.06 -4.90
N LYS A 107 -0.78 10.01 -5.56
CA LYS A 107 -1.13 11.46 -5.51
C LYS A 107 -2.58 11.78 -5.91
N PRO A 108 -3.21 11.07 -6.87
CA PRO A 108 -4.62 11.25 -7.20
C PRO A 108 -5.60 10.85 -6.09
N PHE A 109 -5.15 10.17 -5.04
CA PHE A 109 -5.97 9.71 -3.93
C PHE A 109 -5.73 10.59 -2.70
N GLU A 110 -6.63 11.54 -2.46
CA GLU A 110 -6.49 12.54 -1.40
C GLU A 110 -6.36 11.95 0.01
N VAL A 111 -6.84 10.72 0.21
CA VAL A 111 -6.72 9.98 1.47
C VAL A 111 -5.27 9.73 1.90
N PHE A 112 -4.31 9.77 0.96
CA PHE A 112 -2.89 9.64 1.25
C PHE A 112 -2.16 10.99 1.26
N ASN A 113 -2.61 11.96 0.46
CA ASN A 113 -1.87 13.21 0.22
C ASN A 113 -1.39 13.88 1.51
N THR A 114 -0.17 14.42 1.45
CA THR A 114 0.52 15.13 2.54
C THR A 114 0.77 14.32 3.81
N ARG A 115 0.39 13.03 3.88
CA ARG A 115 0.62 12.17 5.05
C ARG A 115 1.92 11.38 4.90
N PRO A 116 2.68 11.14 5.98
CA PRO A 116 3.69 10.09 6.00
C PRO A 116 3.03 8.73 5.74
N ILE A 117 3.67 7.94 4.88
CA ILE A 117 3.17 6.62 4.49
C ILE A 117 4.26 5.57 4.64
N THR A 118 3.84 4.32 4.73
CA THR A 118 4.70 3.17 4.85
C THR A 118 4.35 2.19 3.74
N LYS A 119 5.38 1.75 3.01
CA LYS A 119 5.31 0.62 2.09
C LYS A 119 5.60 -0.65 2.86
N LEU A 120 4.72 -1.63 2.74
CA LEU A 120 4.92 -2.99 3.21
C LEU A 120 5.05 -3.89 1.98
N SER A 121 6.24 -4.42 1.74
CA SER A 121 6.55 -5.30 0.62
C SER A 121 6.36 -6.76 1.07
N ILE A 122 5.33 -7.40 0.50
CA ILE A 122 4.79 -8.69 0.94
C ILE A 122 5.03 -9.76 -0.12
N ARG A 123 5.41 -10.96 0.31
CA ARG A 123 5.71 -12.09 -0.59
C ARG A 123 4.84 -13.31 -0.32
N ARG A 124 4.19 -13.40 0.85
CA ARG A 124 3.39 -14.56 1.27
C ARG A 124 1.95 -14.18 1.66
N ILE A 125 1.03 -15.12 1.51
CA ILE A 125 -0.40 -14.91 1.81
C ILE A 125 -0.62 -14.74 3.32
N GLU A 126 0.13 -15.48 4.13
CA GLU A 126 0.05 -15.44 5.59
C GLU A 126 0.44 -14.06 6.12
N GLU A 127 1.46 -13.45 5.51
CA GLU A 127 1.90 -12.09 5.82
C GLU A 127 0.78 -11.08 5.51
N ALA A 128 0.21 -11.18 4.30
CA ALA A 128 -0.88 -10.31 3.87
C ALA A 128 -2.10 -10.41 4.78
N ARG A 129 -2.53 -11.63 5.12
CA ARG A 129 -3.66 -11.87 6.01
C ARG A 129 -3.44 -11.21 7.37
N SER A 130 -2.30 -11.48 8.00
CA SER A 130 -1.96 -10.94 9.32
C SER A 130 -1.94 -9.41 9.34
N ILE A 131 -1.45 -8.77 8.28
CA ILE A 131 -1.45 -7.31 8.16
C ILE A 131 -2.88 -6.79 7.98
N LEU A 132 -3.64 -7.35 7.04
CA LEU A 132 -4.97 -6.86 6.67
C LEU A 132 -5.97 -6.96 7.83
N GLU A 133 -5.94 -8.05 8.59
CA GLU A 133 -6.78 -8.23 9.78
C GLU A 133 -6.50 -7.13 10.83
N GLN A 134 -5.22 -6.81 11.08
CA GLN A 134 -4.84 -5.76 12.02
C GLN A 134 -5.18 -4.34 11.51
N VAL A 135 -5.10 -4.11 10.21
CA VAL A 135 -5.42 -2.80 9.62
C VAL A 135 -6.92 -2.48 9.75
N VAL A 136 -7.77 -3.49 9.62
CA VAL A 136 -9.23 -3.33 9.71
C VAL A 136 -9.74 -3.38 11.15
N ALA A 137 -9.08 -4.14 12.04
CA ALA A 137 -9.38 -4.16 13.47
C ALA A 137 -9.34 -2.76 14.10
#